data_AF-T0Z2H4-F1
#
_entry.id   AF-T0Z2H4-F1
#
_cell.length_a   1.000
_cell.length_b   1.000
_cell.length_c   1.000
_cell.angle_alpha   90.00
_cell.angle_beta   90.00
_cell.angle_gamma   90.00
#
_symmetry.space_group_name_H-M   'P 1'
#
loop_
_entity.id
_entity.type
_entity.pdbx_description
1 polymer ?
#
loop_
_entity_poly.entity_id
_entity_poly.type
_entity_poly.pdbx_seq_one_letter_code
_entity_poly.pdbx_strand_id
1 'polypeptide(L)'
;MTFGHVYPYTWTFVAITYSYKGGKVYANGYVNGINVDPSVQRAPILMPLPFDAEIGQIRQTTGYEFAGHIANLQFYNTTLTSTQIKQLYMQGLPFYKKINISV
;
A
#
# COMPACT_ATOMS: atom_id res chain seq x y z
N MET A 1 -18.50 2.50 1.72
CA MET A 1 -17.14 2.43 2.28
C MET A 1 -16.49 3.77 2.04
N THR A 2 -16.24 4.55 3.08
CA THR A 2 -15.44 5.78 2.96
C THR A 2 -13.97 5.37 2.93
N PHE A 3 -13.42 5.21 1.73
CA PHE A 3 -11.97 5.24 1.57
C PHE A 3 -11.53 6.59 2.14
N GLY A 4 -10.71 6.60 3.20
CA GLY A 4 -10.18 7.86 3.76
C GLY A 4 -9.51 8.71 2.68
N HIS A 5 -9.20 9.97 2.98
CA HIS A 5 -8.64 11.03 2.11
C HIS A 5 -7.77 10.59 0.89
N VAL A 6 -8.37 10.00 -0.15
CA VAL A 6 -7.78 9.78 -1.47
C VAL A 6 -8.47 10.74 -2.41
N TYR A 7 -7.72 11.68 -2.95
CA TYR A 7 -8.24 12.69 -3.85
C TYR A 7 -7.65 12.51 -5.25
N PRO A 8 -8.45 12.69 -6.32
CA PRO A 8 -7.95 12.69 -7.69
C PRO A 8 -6.79 13.68 -7.86
N TYR A 9 -5.85 13.34 -8.74
CA TYR A 9 -4.70 14.19 -9.11
C TYR A 9 -3.78 14.57 -7.94
N THR A 10 -3.74 13.75 -6.88
CA THR A 10 -2.82 13.96 -5.75
C THR A 10 -1.97 12.72 -5.49
N TRP A 11 -0.71 12.94 -5.09
CA TRP A 11 0.15 11.86 -4.62
C TRP A 11 -0.42 11.26 -3.33
N THR A 12 -0.72 9.97 -3.38
CA THR A 12 -1.23 9.18 -2.25
C THR A 12 -0.24 8.08 -1.93
N PHE A 13 0.14 7.97 -0.67
CA PHE A 13 0.93 6.83 -0.20
C PHE A 13 -0.01 5.66 0.09
N VAL A 14 0.26 4.51 -0.51
CA VAL A 14 -0.47 3.26 -0.28
C VAL A 14 0.49 2.18 0.17
N ALA A 15 0.06 1.35 1.12
CA ALA A 15 0.80 0.16 1.50
C ALA A 15 -0.15 -0.98 1.86
N ILE A 16 0.29 -2.21 1.60
CA ILE A 16 -0.39 -3.43 2.02
C ILE A 16 0.63 -4.29 2.76
N THR A 17 0.27 -4.76 3.94
CA THR A 17 1.10 -5.72 4.68
C THR A 17 0.35 -7.04 4.81
N TYR A 18 1.07 -8.15 4.69
CA TYR A 18 0.52 -9.49 4.86
C TYR A 18 1.11 -10.14 6.10
N SER A 19 0.29 -10.81 6.89
CA SER A 19 0.71 -11.62 8.04
C SER A 19 0.10 -13.02 7.97
N TYR A 20 0.79 -14.00 8.53
CA TYR A 20 0.31 -15.37 8.61
C TYR A 20 -0.03 -15.71 10.07
N LYS A 21 -1.28 -16.11 10.33
CA LYS A 21 -1.75 -16.49 11.66
C LYS A 21 -2.68 -17.69 11.56
N GLY A 22 -2.33 -18.79 12.22
CA GLY A 22 -3.18 -19.97 12.34
C GLY A 22 -3.62 -20.56 10.99
N GLY A 23 -2.71 -20.70 10.03
CA GLY A 23 -3.03 -21.28 8.73
C GLY A 23 -3.56 -20.28 7.69
N LYS A 24 -3.85 -19.04 8.09
CA LYS A 24 -4.53 -18.03 7.27
C LYS A 24 -3.65 -16.81 7.03
N VAL A 25 -3.82 -16.21 5.86
CA VAL A 25 -3.20 -14.92 5.51
C VAL A 25 -4.16 -13.79 5.84
N TYR A 26 -3.65 -12.77 6.51
CA TYR A 26 -4.35 -11.53 6.80
C TYR A 26 -3.61 -10.36 6.17
N ALA A 27 -4.35 -9.40 5.65
CA ALA A 27 -3.81 -8.17 5.08
C ALA A 27 -4.26 -6.95 5.89
N ASN A 28 -3.39 -5.95 5.98
CA ASN A 28 -3.76 -4.60 6.40
C ASN A 28 -3.55 -3.62 5.24
N GLY A 29 -4.55 -2.79 4.98
CA GLY A 29 -4.48 -1.72 3.97
C GLY A 29 -4.19 -0.36 4.61
N TYR A 30 -3.22 0.36 4.07
CA TYR A 30 -2.82 1.67 4.57
C TYR A 30 -2.96 2.74 3.50
N VAL A 31 -3.47 3.91 3.90
CA VAL A 31 -3.52 5.13 3.08
C VAL A 31 -2.89 6.26 3.88
N ASN A 32 -1.91 6.95 3.31
CA ASN A 32 -1.19 8.07 3.93
C ASN A 32 -0.69 7.74 5.36
N GLY A 33 -0.16 6.52 5.53
CA GLY A 33 0.40 6.04 6.80
C GLY A 33 -0.63 5.58 7.84
N ILE A 34 -1.93 5.63 7.54
CA ILE A 34 -3.02 5.21 8.44
C ILE A 34 -3.57 3.85 7.98
N ASN A 35 -3.74 2.91 8.91
CA ASN A 35 -4.42 1.64 8.62
C ASN A 35 -5.92 1.90 8.46
N VAL A 36 -6.44 1.73 7.24
CA VAL A 36 -7.85 1.99 6.90
C VAL A 36 -8.65 0.70 6.73
N ASP A 37 -7.97 -0.44 6.62
CA ASP A 37 -8.61 -1.74 6.39
C ASP A 37 -7.84 -2.84 7.16
N PRO A 38 -8.08 -2.96 8.48
CA PRO A 38 -7.29 -3.82 9.34
C PRO A 38 -7.72 -5.29 9.26
N SER A 39 -6.72 -6.19 9.24
CA SER A 39 -6.88 -7.64 9.44
C SER A 39 -7.88 -8.33 8.51
N VAL A 40 -7.90 -7.95 7.23
CA VAL A 40 -8.75 -8.60 6.23
C VAL A 40 -8.18 -9.97 5.88
N GLN A 41 -8.98 -11.02 6.06
CA GLN A 41 -8.58 -12.36 5.64
C GLN A 41 -8.45 -12.41 4.10
N ARG A 42 -7.33 -12.95 3.60
CA ARG A 42 -7.06 -13.11 2.17
C ARG A 42 -6.73 -14.57 1.86
N ALA A 43 -6.90 -14.94 0.59
CA ALA A 43 -6.34 -16.18 0.08
C ALA A 43 -4.80 -16.13 0.16
N PRO A 44 -4.12 -17.25 0.42
CA PRO A 44 -2.67 -17.30 0.38
C PRO A 44 -2.13 -17.02 -1.03
N ILE A 45 -0.94 -16.43 -1.10
CA ILE A 45 -0.20 -16.30 -2.36
C ILE A 45 0.39 -17.68 -2.67
N LEU A 46 -0.01 -18.25 -3.81
CA LEU A 46 0.53 -19.53 -4.28
C LEU A 46 1.81 -19.29 -5.07
N MET A 47 2.84 -20.12 -4.82
CA MET A 47 4.11 -20.11 -5.55
C MET A 47 4.31 -21.44 -6.31
N PRO A 48 4.87 -21.43 -7.54
CA PRO A 48 5.23 -20.23 -8.31
C PRO A 48 3.98 -19.41 -8.66
N LEU A 49 4.15 -18.09 -8.80
CA LEU A 49 3.02 -17.25 -9.23
C LEU A 49 2.56 -17.79 -10.59
N PRO A 50 1.25 -18.01 -10.81
CA PRO A 50 0.78 -18.57 -12.09
C PRO A 50 0.94 -17.59 -13.28
N PHE A 51 1.48 -16.41 -13.01
CA PHE A 51 1.57 -15.22 -13.86
C PHE A 51 2.62 -14.27 -13.25
N ASP A 52 3.21 -13.43 -14.08
CA ASP A 52 4.19 -12.44 -13.63
C ASP A 52 3.58 -11.35 -12.74
N ALA A 53 4.43 -10.66 -11.98
CA ALA A 53 4.04 -9.47 -11.23
C ALA A 53 3.98 -8.26 -12.17
N GLU A 54 2.82 -7.62 -12.23
CA GLU A 54 2.58 -6.45 -13.08
C GLU A 54 2.40 -5.20 -12.22
N ILE A 55 2.89 -4.05 -12.70
CA ILE A 55 2.75 -2.74 -12.05
C ILE A 55 2.02 -1.81 -13.00
N GLY A 56 0.98 -1.14 -12.50
CA GLY A 56 0.27 -0.11 -13.26
C GLY A 56 -0.72 -0.64 -14.28
N GLN A 57 -1.19 -1.89 -14.15
CA GLN A 57 -2.30 -2.42 -14.94
C GLN A 57 -3.02 -3.55 -14.20
N ILE A 58 -4.22 -3.90 -14.66
CA ILE A 58 -4.87 -5.14 -14.25
C ILE A 58 -4.21 -6.30 -14.97
N ARG A 59 -3.88 -7.34 -14.20
CA ARG A 59 -3.25 -8.57 -14.66
C ARG A 59 -3.85 -9.07 -15.98
N GLN A 60 -2.96 -9.39 -16.93
CA GLN A 60 -3.30 -10.07 -18.20
C GLN A 60 -4.44 -9.42 -18.99
N THR A 61 -4.68 -8.12 -18.81
CA THR A 61 -5.76 -7.40 -19.48
C THR A 61 -5.21 -6.16 -20.16
N THR A 62 -5.61 -5.92 -21.41
CA THR A 62 -5.28 -4.69 -22.14
C THR A 62 -6.38 -3.64 -21.92
N GLY A 63 -6.02 -2.35 -21.91
CA GLY A 63 -6.98 -1.25 -21.77
C GLY A 63 -7.39 -0.91 -20.33
N TYR A 64 -6.74 -1.55 -19.34
CA TYR A 64 -6.91 -1.24 -17.92
C TYR A 64 -5.58 -0.80 -17.29
N GLU A 65 -4.78 -0.09 -18.06
CA GLU A 65 -3.57 0.56 -17.59
C GLU A 65 -3.92 1.73 -16.66
N PHE A 66 -3.16 1.87 -15.58
CA PHE A 66 -3.28 2.98 -14.66
C PHE A 66 -2.74 4.24 -15.32
N ALA A 67 -3.65 5.13 -15.73
CA ALA A 67 -3.33 6.41 -16.36
C ALA A 67 -2.84 7.48 -15.36
N GLY A 68 -1.97 7.10 -14.43
CA GLY A 68 -1.38 7.97 -13.42
C GLY A 68 0.11 7.72 -13.22
N HIS A 69 0.72 8.43 -12.28
CA HIS A 69 2.13 8.27 -11.96
C HIS A 69 2.31 7.39 -10.73
N ILE A 70 3.31 6.49 -10.78
CA ILE A 70 3.72 5.63 -9.66
C ILE A 70 5.19 5.97 -9.35
N ALA A 71 5.51 6.10 -8.06
CA ALA A 71 6.87 6.39 -7.60
C ALA A 71 7.17 5.65 -6.29
N ASN A 72 8.46 5.48 -5.98
CA ASN A 72 8.96 4.91 -4.71
C ASN A 72 8.44 3.51 -4.37
N LEU A 73 8.28 2.66 -5.39
CA LEU A 73 7.84 1.28 -5.22
C LEU A 73 8.85 0.47 -4.41
N GLN A 74 8.37 -0.26 -3.40
CA GLN A 74 9.19 -1.03 -2.47
C GLN A 74 8.52 -2.37 -2.15
N PHE A 75 9.34 -3.42 -2.05
CA PHE A 75 8.91 -4.77 -1.67
C PHE A 75 9.71 -5.24 -0.46
N TYR A 76 9.03 -5.91 0.46
CA TYR A 76 9.61 -6.39 1.71
C TYR A 76 9.33 -7.88 1.86
N ASN A 77 10.36 -8.63 2.27
CA ASN A 77 10.24 -10.06 2.61
C ASN A 77 9.72 -10.30 4.04
N THR A 78 9.30 -9.24 4.73
CA THR A 78 8.82 -9.28 6.11
C THR A 78 7.60 -8.39 6.27
N THR A 79 6.74 -8.74 7.22
CA THR A 79 5.56 -7.94 7.57
C THR A 79 5.99 -6.68 8.30
N LEU A 80 5.73 -5.51 7.71
CA LEU A 80 5.94 -4.24 8.37
C LEU A 80 4.81 -3.93 9.38
N THR A 81 5.18 -3.31 10.49
CA THR A 81 4.25 -2.80 11.50
C THR A 81 3.62 -1.47 11.07
N SER A 82 2.47 -1.11 11.63
CA SER A 82 1.83 0.18 11.37
C SER A 82 2.76 1.38 11.65
N THR A 83 3.62 1.29 12.67
CA THR A 83 4.61 2.33 12.98
C THR A 83 5.66 2.47 11.88
N GLN A 84 6.18 1.36 11.36
CA GLN A 84 7.14 1.38 10.24
C GLN A 84 6.50 1.93 8.97
N ILE A 85 5.24 1.56 8.68
CA ILE A 85 4.50 2.13 7.54
C ILE A 85 4.34 3.65 7.70
N LYS A 86 3.99 4.13 8.90
CA LYS A 86 3.90 5.56 9.17
C LYS A 86 5.25 6.27 8.99
N GLN A 87 6.35 5.64 9.40
CA GLN A 87 7.69 6.19 9.18
C GLN A 87 8.03 6.30 7.69
N LEU A 88 7.74 5.28 6.88
CA LEU A 88 7.94 5.31 5.43
C LEU A 88 7.12 6.42 4.77
N TYR A 89 5.86 6.59 5.16
CA TYR A 89 5.03 7.71 4.71
C TYR A 89 5.69 9.06 5.03
N MET A 90 6.09 9.28 6.29
CA MET A 90 6.75 10.52 6.71
C MET A 90 8.08 10.76 5.99
N GLN A 91 8.83 9.70 5.65
CA GLN A 91 10.07 9.80 4.88
C GLN A 91 9.79 10.25 3.44
N GLY A 92 8.74 9.72 2.81
CA GLY A 92 8.35 10.06 1.44
C GLY A 92 7.70 11.44 1.25
N LEU A 93 7.27 12.11 2.34
CA LEU A 93 6.74 13.47 2.25
C LEU A 93 7.82 14.48 1.83
N PRO A 94 7.46 15.56 1.11
CA PRO A 94 8.37 16.68 0.90
C PRO A 94 8.60 17.43 2.23
N PHE A 95 9.75 18.09 2.36
CA PHE A 95 10.17 18.74 3.61
C PHE A 95 9.10 19.65 4.22
N TYR A 96 8.47 20.50 3.42
CA TYR A 96 7.46 21.46 3.88
C TYR A 96 6.20 20.80 4.48
N LYS A 97 5.89 19.54 4.16
CA LYS A 97 4.77 18.79 4.79
C LYS A 97 5.17 18.06 6.07
N LYS A 98 6.46 17.99 6.41
CA LYS A 98 6.95 17.34 7.64
C LYS A 98 6.97 18.29 8.83
N ILE A 99 6.97 19.60 8.59
CA ILE A 99 7.06 20.61 9.63
C ILE A 99 5.64 20.90 10.14
N ASN A 100 5.31 20.41 11.34
CA ASN A 100 4.22 20.99 12.12
C ASN A 100 4.74 22.27 12.78
N ILE A 101 4.52 23.42 12.15
CA ILE A 101 4.69 24.70 12.83
C ILE A 101 3.42 24.89 13.66
N SER A 102 3.49 24.59 14.95
CA SER A 102 2.50 25.07 15.90
C SER A 102 2.70 26.58 16.00
N VAL A 103 1.84 27.35 15.32
CA VAL A 103 1.67 28.78 15.59
C VAL A 103 0.69 28.93 16.73
#